data_AF-A0A378XYI2-F1
#
_entry.id   AF-A0A378XYI2-F1
#
_cell.length_a   1.000
_cell.length_b   1.000
_cell.length_c   1.000
_cell.angle_alpha   90.00
_cell.angle_beta   90.00
_cell.angle_gamma   90.00
#
_symmetry.space_group_name_H-M   'P 1'
#
loop_
_entity.id
_entity.type
_entity.pdbx_description
1 polymer ?
#
loop_
_entity_poly.entity_id
_entity_poly.type
_entity_poly.pdbx_seq_one_letter_code
_entity_poly.pdbx_strand_id
1 'polypeptide(L)'
;MAHSYAYLDNAGILHLHPLESEAAKHGKYVGTNLDYDESGFPIIGGEGVVYYVDKDTAYVNGNEHDGKQIAVPSGLKALAGQLL
;
A
#
# COMPACT_ATOMS: atom_id res chain seq x y z
N MET A 1 -0.60 -16.63 -9.74
CA MET A 1 -1.68 -16.27 -8.80
C MET A 1 -1.16 -15.10 -7.99
N ALA A 2 -1.99 -14.09 -7.72
CA ALA A 2 -1.59 -12.99 -6.83
C ALA A 2 -1.34 -13.55 -5.43
N HIS A 3 -0.26 -13.11 -4.77
CA HIS A 3 0.07 -13.52 -3.41
C HIS A 3 -0.61 -12.63 -2.36
N SER A 4 -1.03 -11.43 -2.77
CA SER A 4 -1.71 -10.46 -1.94
C SER A 4 -2.63 -9.60 -2.79
N TYR A 5 -3.54 -8.89 -2.14
CA TYR A 5 -4.51 -8.00 -2.75
C TYR A 5 -4.29 -6.60 -2.21
N ALA A 6 -4.03 -5.67 -3.11
CA ALA A 6 -3.86 -4.26 -2.80
C ALA A 6 -5.21 -3.56 -2.78
N TYR A 7 -5.40 -2.67 -1.81
CA TYR A 7 -6.58 -1.83 -1.68
C TYR A 7 -6.20 -0.50 -1.02
N LEU A 8 -7.08 0.49 -1.16
CA LEU A 8 -6.98 1.75 -0.44
C LEU A 8 -7.91 1.72 0.77
N ASP A 9 -7.41 2.13 1.93
CA ASP A 9 -8.27 2.32 3.09
C ASP A 9 -9.11 3.62 2.96
N ASN A 10 -9.94 3.90 3.96
CA ASN A 10 -10.79 5.10 3.96
C ASN A 10 -9.99 6.42 4.05
N ALA A 11 -8.71 6.36 4.40
CA ALA A 11 -7.81 7.50 4.46
C ALA A 11 -6.94 7.65 3.19
N GLY A 12 -7.16 6.80 2.17
CA GLY A 12 -6.38 6.83 0.93
C GLY A 12 -4.98 6.22 1.09
N ILE A 13 -4.78 5.36 2.09
CA ILE A 13 -3.52 4.67 2.34
C ILE A 13 -3.52 3.31 1.64
N LEU A 14 -2.43 3.00 0.93
CA LEU A 14 -2.27 1.73 0.24
C LEU A 14 -1.88 0.61 1.20
N HIS A 15 -2.72 -0.43 1.26
CA HIS A 15 -2.51 -1.64 2.05
C HIS A 15 -2.56 -2.89 1.19
N LEU A 16 -1.91 -3.96 1.66
CA LEU A 16 -1.93 -5.30 1.09
C LEU A 16 -2.54 -6.28 2.10
N HIS A 17 -3.35 -7.22 1.61
CA HIS A 17 -3.89 -8.29 2.42
C HIS A 17 -3.84 -9.64 1.68
N PRO A 18 -3.52 -10.77 2.34
CA PRO A 18 -3.45 -12.07 1.67
C PRO A 18 -4.83 -12.60 1.24
N LEU A 19 -5.89 -12.23 1.95
CA LEU A 19 -7.26 -12.63 1.64
C LEU A 19 -7.98 -11.57 0.81
N GLU A 20 -8.50 -11.98 -0.34
CA GLU A 20 -9.32 -11.16 -1.24
C GLU A 20 -10.56 -10.60 -0.54
N SER A 21 -11.21 -11.42 0.29
CA SER A 21 -12.45 -11.05 1.00
C SER A 21 -12.26 -9.89 1.97
N GLU A 22 -11.06 -9.73 2.52
CA GLU A 22 -10.75 -8.60 3.41
C GLU A 22 -10.46 -7.35 2.59
N ALA A 23 -9.65 -7.44 1.53
CA ALA A 23 -9.40 -6.32 0.62
C ALA A 23 -10.70 -5.78 -0.01
N ALA A 24 -11.63 -6.67 -0.36
CA ALA A 24 -12.93 -6.32 -0.93
C ALA A 24 -13.82 -5.49 0.02
N LYS A 25 -13.62 -5.53 1.34
CA LYS A 25 -14.37 -4.70 2.30
C LYS A 25 -14.06 -3.21 2.16
N HIS A 26 -12.90 -2.89 1.58
CA HIS A 26 -12.44 -1.53 1.36
C HIS A 26 -12.81 -0.99 -0.04
N GLY A 27 -13.64 -1.73 -0.79
CA GLY A 27 -14.13 -1.32 -2.10
C GLY A 27 -13.29 -1.90 -3.23
N LYS A 28 -12.60 -1.05 -3.98
CA LYS A 28 -11.80 -1.48 -5.13
C LYS A 28 -10.50 -2.11 -4.65
N TYR A 29 -10.16 -3.26 -5.24
CA TYR A 29 -8.92 -3.97 -4.94
C TYR A 29 -8.30 -4.52 -6.23
N VAL A 30 -7.01 -4.86 -6.18
CA VAL A 30 -6.28 -5.47 -7.29
C VAL A 30 -5.28 -6.52 -6.77
N GLY A 31 -5.20 -7.66 -7.44
CA GLY A 31 -4.20 -8.68 -7.10
C GLY A 31 -2.78 -8.20 -7.41
N THR A 32 -1.85 -8.46 -6.50
CA THR A 32 -0.43 -8.11 -6.65
C THR A 32 0.49 -9.22 -6.11
N ASN A 33 1.77 -9.11 -6.45
CA ASN A 33 2.84 -9.98 -5.97
C ASN A 33 3.83 -9.22 -5.06
N LEU A 34 3.42 -8.05 -4.56
CA LEU A 34 4.22 -7.29 -3.61
C LEU A 34 4.18 -7.97 -2.25
N ASP A 35 5.34 -8.02 -1.61
CA ASP A 35 5.46 -8.38 -0.20
C ASP A 35 4.91 -7.25 0.67
N TYR A 36 4.51 -7.59 1.89
CA TYR A 36 4.01 -6.66 2.90
C TYR A 36 4.52 -7.03 4.28
N ASP A 37 4.56 -6.05 5.17
CA ASP A 37 4.89 -6.24 6.57
C ASP A 37 3.70 -6.77 7.39
N GLU A 38 3.91 -7.07 8.67
CA GLU A 38 2.85 -7.57 9.55
C GLU A 38 1.68 -6.59 9.74
N SER A 39 1.86 -5.31 9.39
CA SER A 39 0.82 -4.28 9.45
C SER A 39 0.05 -4.14 8.13
N GLY A 40 0.41 -4.91 7.10
CA GLY A 40 -0.23 -4.86 5.79
C GLY A 40 0.31 -3.74 4.88
N PHE A 41 1.45 -3.13 5.19
CA PHE A 41 2.06 -2.13 4.32
C PHE A 41 2.99 -2.79 3.31
N PRO A 42 2.99 -2.35 2.03
CA PRO A 42 3.87 -2.91 1.02
C PRO A 42 5.36 -2.73 1.39
N ILE A 43 6.16 -3.78 1.24
CA ILE A 43 7.60 -3.74 1.46
C ILE A 43 8.30 -3.35 0.16
N ILE A 44 9.09 -2.27 0.20
CA ILE A 44 9.93 -1.84 -0.92
C ILE A 44 11.37 -1.71 -0.42
N GLY A 45 12.30 -2.42 -1.05
CA GLY A 45 13.71 -2.38 -0.64
C GLY A 45 14.00 -2.95 0.75
N GLY A 46 13.08 -3.75 1.30
CA GLY A 46 13.20 -4.34 2.65
C GLY A 46 12.55 -3.52 3.77
N GLU A 47 11.95 -2.38 3.47
CA GLU A 47 11.25 -1.54 4.44
C GLU A 47 9.74 -1.48 4.12
N GLY A 48 8.90 -1.53 5.15
CA GLY A 48 7.46 -1.29 5.03
C GLY A 48 7.20 0.17 4.67
N VAL A 49 6.43 0.40 3.60
CA VAL A 49 6.16 1.73 3.04
C VAL A 49 4.69 2.10 3.27
N VAL A 50 4.46 3.20 3.99
CA VAL A 50 3.14 3.83 4.11
C VAL A 50 2.99 4.82 2.96
N TYR A 51 2.12 4.51 1.99
CA TYR A 51 1.86 5.40 0.84
C TYR A 51 0.46 6.01 0.90
N TYR A 52 0.40 7.33 0.92
CA TYR A 52 -0.80 8.15 0.88
C TYR A 52 -1.08 8.62 -0.54
N VAL A 53 -2.11 8.06 -1.19
CA VAL A 53 -2.41 8.34 -2.60
C VAL A 53 -2.84 9.80 -2.81
N ASP A 54 -3.66 10.34 -1.92
CA ASP A 54 -4.21 11.70 -2.05
C ASP A 54 -3.16 12.80 -1.90
N LYS A 55 -2.11 12.51 -1.12
CA LYS A 55 -0.99 13.41 -0.88
C LYS A 55 0.18 13.16 -1.83
N ASP A 56 0.16 12.06 -2.58
CA ASP A 56 1.29 11.51 -3.33
C ASP A 56 2.60 11.49 -2.50
N THR A 57 2.51 11.01 -1.26
CA THR A 57 3.64 10.93 -0.32
C THR A 57 3.81 9.53 0.25
N ALA A 58 5.06 9.10 0.41
CA ALA A 58 5.43 7.80 0.95
C ALA A 58 6.39 7.95 2.13
N TYR A 59 6.24 7.09 3.14
CA TYR A 59 7.04 7.10 4.36
C TYR A 59 7.51 5.68 4.69
N VAL A 60 8.69 5.58 5.31
CA VAL A 60 9.21 4.34 5.91
C VAL A 60 9.48 4.55 7.38
N ASN A 61 9.52 3.46 8.15
CA ASN A 61 9.77 3.46 9.60
C ASN A 61 8.82 4.37 10.40
N GLY A 62 7.55 4.44 9.97
CA GLY A 62 6.52 5.30 10.55
C GLY A 62 5.58 5.84 9.48
N ASN A 63 4.79 6.85 9.83
CA ASN A 63 3.82 7.48 8.94
C ASN A 63 4.13 8.98 8.74
N GLU A 64 3.15 9.79 8.31
CA GLU A 64 3.37 11.23 8.09
C GLU A 64 3.79 12.04 9.33
N HIS A 65 3.59 11.51 10.54
CA HIS A 65 3.89 12.20 11.80
C HIS A 65 5.29 11.91 12.34
N ASP A 66 5.76 10.67 12.19
CA ASP A 66 6.97 10.14 12.84
C ASP A 66 7.91 9.40 11.88
N GLY A 67 7.44 9.10 10.68
CA GLY A 67 8.18 8.37 9.65
C GLY A 67 9.14 9.24 8.84
N LYS A 68 10.01 8.57 8.09
CA LYS A 68 10.93 9.21 7.15
C LYS A 68 10.27 9.25 5.77
N GLN A 69 10.02 10.46 5.26
CA GLN A 69 9.52 10.63 3.91
C GLN A 69 10.55 10.13 2.88
N ILE A 70 10.06 9.40 1.88
CA ILE A 70 10.82 8.90 0.73
C ILE A 70 10.17 9.33 -0.57
N ALA A 71 10.89 9.20 -1.68
CA ALA A 71 10.29 9.32 -3.00
C ALA A 71 9.27 8.19 -3.19
N VAL A 72 8.09 8.52 -3.73
CA VAL A 72 7.05 7.52 -4.00
C VAL A 72 7.57 6.48 -4.99
N PRO A 73 7.66 5.21 -4.60
CA PRO A 73 8.08 4.15 -5.52
C PRO A 73 7.10 4.05 -6.70
N SER A 74 7.62 4.05 -7.93
CA SER A 74 6.80 4.03 -9.15
C SER A 74 5.83 2.86 -9.21
N GLY A 75 6.22 1.70 -8.66
CA GLY A 75 5.35 0.52 -8.54
C GLY A 75 4.11 0.78 -7.67
N LEU A 76 4.27 1.45 -6.53
CA LEU A 76 3.15 1.78 -5.64
C LEU A 76 2.23 2.82 -6.28
N LYS A 77 2.82 3.81 -6.98
CA LYS A 77 2.04 4.82 -7.71
C LYS A 77 1.20 4.21 -8.83
N ALA A 78 1.77 3.29 -9.61
CA ALA A 78 1.05 2.57 -10.66
C ALA A 78 -0.03 1.63 -10.09
N LEU A 79 0.21 1.05 -8.92
CA LEU A 79 -0.76 0.19 -8.24
C LEU A 79 -1.93 1.01 -7.70
N ALA A 80 -1.65 2.11 -6.99
CA ALA A 80 -2.68 2.99 -6.46
C ALA A 80 -3.50 3.66 -7.58
N GLY A 81 -2.88 4.00 -8.72
CA GLY A 81 -3.61 4.50 -9.89
C GLY A 81 -4.62 3.51 -10.47
N GLN A 82 -4.47 2.20 -10.21
CA GLN A 82 -5.49 1.21 -10.57
C GLN A 82 -6.62 1.11 -9.54
N LEU A 83 -6.42 1.64 -8.33
CA LEU A 83 -7.37 1.58 -7.21
C LEU A 83 -8.21 2.85 -7.06
N LEU A 84 -7.80 3.96 -7.69
CA LEU A 84 -8.63 5.14 -7.96
C LEU A 84 -9.66 4.86 -9.04
#